data_AF-A0A6I7P990-F1
#
_entry.id   AF-A0A6I7P990-F1
#
_cell.length_a   1.000
_cell.length_b   1.000
_cell.length_c   1.000
_cell.angle_alpha   90.00
_cell.angle_beta   90.00
_cell.angle_gamma   90.00
#
_symmetry.space_group_name_H-M   'P 1'
#
loop_
_entity.id
_entity.type
_entity.pdbx_description
1 polymer ?
#
loop_
_entity_poly.entity_id
_entity_poly.type
_entity_poly.pdbx_seq_one_letter_code
_entity_poly.pdbx_strand_id
1 'polypeptide(L)'
;MAPSILMLPGDGIGPEVMGEVRRVADWFADRRGLEFRIEEDLVGGAAIDAHGVPVTDATVAKAKAVDAVLLGAVGGPKWDDLPFDVKPERGLLRLRKELGLFANLRPAMVFDALVSASSLKPDLVEGLDIMILRELTGGVYFGEPRGITELGNGERRGINTQVYDTHEIVRIGRVGFELAQKRGKKLCSVEKANVMESGVLWREEITKLAKDYPDVELSHMYADNCAMQLVRQPKQFDVIVTDNLFGDLLSDCAAMLTGSLGMLPSASLGEADAAGQRKALYEPVHGSAPDIAGKGIANPLAMILSFAMMLRYSFDEPEEAQLLERAIERVLNKGLRTGDLMSPGMTQISTQEMGQSILVELAAMQ
;
A
#
# COMPACT_ATOMS: atom_id res chain seq x y z
N MET A 1 24.04 -14.13 0.09
CA MET A 1 24.34 -12.75 -0.37
C MET A 1 23.35 -11.85 0.32
N ALA A 2 23.75 -10.63 0.70
CA ALA A 2 22.84 -9.64 1.29
C ALA A 2 21.66 -9.36 0.31
N PRO A 3 20.41 -9.32 0.80
CA PRO A 3 19.26 -8.96 -0.03
C PRO A 3 19.43 -7.59 -0.68
N SER A 4 18.94 -7.45 -1.91
CA SER A 4 19.05 -6.23 -2.70
C SER A 4 17.75 -5.44 -2.75
N ILE A 5 17.86 -4.14 -2.52
CA ILE A 5 16.73 -3.20 -2.46
C ILE A 5 16.96 -2.09 -3.47
N LEU A 6 15.95 -1.79 -4.28
CA LEU A 6 15.89 -0.55 -5.04
C LEU A 6 15.00 0.45 -4.32
N MET A 7 15.57 1.56 -3.86
CA MET A 7 14.84 2.69 -3.31
C MET A 7 14.49 3.67 -4.43
N LEU A 8 13.21 4.02 -4.54
CA LEU A 8 12.66 4.99 -5.47
C LEU A 8 11.97 6.10 -4.64
N PRO A 9 12.72 7.09 -4.14
CA PRO A 9 12.15 8.09 -3.22
C PRO A 9 11.01 8.89 -3.85
N GLY A 10 11.14 9.22 -5.15
CA GLY A 10 10.12 9.92 -5.93
C GLY A 10 9.98 11.39 -5.56
N ASP A 11 8.75 11.86 -5.38
CA ASP A 11 8.38 13.27 -5.33
C ASP A 11 7.92 13.74 -3.94
N GLY A 12 7.93 15.05 -3.72
CA GLY A 12 7.38 15.69 -2.52
C GLY A 12 8.08 15.24 -1.23
N ILE A 13 7.33 14.68 -0.28
CA ILE A 13 7.88 14.15 0.99
C ILE A 13 8.58 12.80 0.84
N GLY A 14 8.49 12.15 -0.33
CA GLY A 14 9.05 10.83 -0.59
C GLY A 14 10.53 10.70 -0.19
N PRO A 15 11.41 11.63 -0.60
CA PRO A 15 12.81 11.67 -0.15
C PRO A 15 13.00 11.77 1.37
N GLU A 16 12.18 12.55 2.07
CA GLU A 16 12.31 12.74 3.53
C GLU A 16 11.95 11.45 4.28
N VAL A 17 10.83 10.82 3.92
CA VAL A 17 10.39 9.58 4.60
C VAL A 17 11.25 8.38 4.22
N MET A 18 11.77 8.32 2.99
CA MET A 18 12.72 7.29 2.57
C MET A 18 14.06 7.41 3.31
N GLY A 19 14.50 8.64 3.59
CA GLY A 19 15.68 8.89 4.41
C GLY A 19 15.59 8.27 5.81
N GLU A 20 14.41 8.28 6.43
CA GLU A 20 14.18 7.62 7.72
C GLU A 20 14.19 6.10 7.61
N VAL A 21 13.68 5.51 6.53
CA VAL A 21 13.83 4.07 6.27
C VAL A 21 15.30 3.69 6.11
N ARG A 22 16.11 4.52 5.43
CA ARG A 22 17.54 4.27 5.30
C ARG A 22 18.23 4.17 6.66
N ARG A 23 17.92 5.11 7.57
CA ARG A 23 18.45 5.09 8.94
C ARG A 23 18.03 3.85 9.73
N VAL A 24 16.79 3.39 9.56
CA VAL A 24 16.29 2.15 10.18
C VAL A 24 17.01 0.93 9.60
N ALA A 25 17.18 0.86 8.27
CA ALA A 25 17.89 -0.23 7.62
C ALA A 25 19.37 -0.29 8.06
N ASP A 26 20.06 0.85 8.15
CA ASP A 26 21.43 0.94 8.65
C ASP A 26 21.52 0.46 10.12
N TRP A 27 20.51 0.78 10.95
CA TRP A 27 20.45 0.26 12.33
C TRP A 27 20.32 -1.27 12.38
N PHE A 28 19.48 -1.87 11.53
CA PHE A 28 19.34 -3.33 11.45
C PHE A 28 20.64 -3.99 10.97
N ALA A 29 21.35 -3.39 10.01
CA ALA A 29 22.66 -3.86 9.58
C ALA A 29 23.66 -3.83 10.75
N ASP A 30 23.80 -2.69 11.42
CA ASP A 30 24.79 -2.49 12.50
C ASP A 30 24.51 -3.33 13.76
N ARG A 31 23.23 -3.54 14.09
CA ARG A 31 22.82 -4.12 15.39
C ARG A 31 22.31 -5.54 15.32
N ARG A 32 21.78 -5.95 14.17
CA ARG A 32 21.19 -7.30 13.97
C ARG A 32 21.95 -8.11 12.93
N GLY A 33 22.90 -7.51 12.21
CA GLY A 33 23.64 -8.17 11.13
C GLY A 33 22.82 -8.37 9.85
N LEU A 34 21.69 -7.64 9.72
CA LEU A 34 20.82 -7.70 8.54
C LEU A 34 21.31 -6.67 7.52
N GLU A 35 22.27 -7.09 6.71
CA GLU A 35 22.85 -6.24 5.66
C GLU A 35 21.95 -6.19 4.42
N PHE A 36 21.83 -5.00 3.82
CA PHE A 36 21.08 -4.79 2.57
C PHE A 36 21.96 -4.13 1.51
N ARG A 37 21.90 -4.63 0.27
CA ARG A 37 22.49 -3.97 -0.90
C ARG A 37 21.47 -2.97 -1.45
N ILE A 38 21.59 -1.73 -1.03
CA ILE A 38 20.65 -0.65 -1.40
C ILE A 38 21.19 0.13 -2.61
N GLU A 39 20.37 0.22 -3.66
CA GLU A 39 20.56 1.13 -4.79
C GLU A 39 19.41 2.14 -4.85
N GLU A 40 19.67 3.32 -5.41
CA GLU A 40 18.66 4.37 -5.61
C GLU A 40 18.50 4.72 -7.09
N ASP A 41 17.29 5.09 -7.50
CA ASP A 41 16.98 5.59 -8.84
C ASP A 41 15.74 6.50 -8.83
N LEU A 42 15.40 7.08 -9.98
CA LEU A 42 14.34 8.08 -10.12
C LEU A 42 13.02 7.48 -10.61
N VAL A 43 11.92 8.01 -10.06
CA VAL A 43 10.54 7.73 -10.49
C VAL A 43 9.71 9.02 -10.36
N GLY A 44 8.58 9.10 -11.06
CA GLY A 44 7.63 10.19 -10.94
C GLY A 44 8.12 11.48 -11.58
N GLY A 45 7.75 12.60 -10.98
CA GLY A 45 8.13 13.95 -11.39
C GLY A 45 9.65 14.17 -11.41
N ALA A 46 10.38 13.62 -10.45
CA ALA A 46 11.84 13.64 -10.42
C ALA A 46 12.47 12.99 -11.65
N ALA A 47 11.91 11.86 -12.11
CA ALA A 47 12.34 11.22 -13.35
C ALA A 47 11.94 12.03 -14.60
N ILE A 48 10.76 12.66 -14.60
CA ILE A 48 10.32 13.54 -15.69
C ILE A 48 11.28 14.72 -15.84
N ASP A 49 11.64 15.37 -14.74
CA ASP A 49 12.55 16.51 -14.74
C ASP A 49 13.94 16.13 -15.27
N ALA A 50 14.43 14.92 -14.95
CA ALA A 50 15.75 14.46 -15.33
C ALA A 50 15.81 13.83 -16.73
N HIS A 51 14.75 13.14 -17.16
CA HIS A 51 14.77 12.22 -18.30
C HIS A 51 13.58 12.39 -19.26
N GLY A 52 12.61 13.25 -18.95
CA GLY A 52 11.42 13.48 -19.76
C GLY A 52 10.38 12.36 -19.68
N VAL A 53 10.59 11.35 -18.83
CA VAL A 53 9.68 10.20 -18.65
C VAL A 53 9.50 9.89 -17.17
N PRO A 54 8.32 9.38 -16.74
CA PRO A 54 8.02 9.14 -15.32
C PRO A 54 8.74 7.94 -14.72
N VAL A 55 9.31 7.06 -15.55
CA VAL A 55 10.26 6.02 -15.14
C VAL A 55 11.01 5.52 -16.37
N THR A 56 12.34 5.40 -16.27
CA THR A 56 13.17 4.95 -17.39
C THR A 56 13.14 3.42 -17.54
N ASP A 57 13.46 2.92 -18.74
CA ASP A 57 13.62 1.48 -18.96
C ASP A 57 14.74 0.88 -18.10
N ALA A 58 15.81 1.64 -17.86
CA ALA A 58 16.91 1.25 -16.99
C ALA A 58 16.44 1.07 -15.54
N THR A 59 15.61 1.99 -15.04
CA THR A 59 15.03 1.90 -13.69
C THR A 59 14.09 0.69 -13.57
N VAL A 60 13.25 0.43 -14.58
CA VAL A 60 12.39 -0.78 -14.61
C VAL A 60 13.25 -2.06 -14.65
N ALA A 61 14.35 -2.07 -15.41
CA ALA A 61 15.26 -3.21 -15.45
C ALA A 61 15.93 -3.45 -14.09
N LYS A 62 16.36 -2.40 -13.38
CA LYS A 62 16.86 -2.52 -12.00
C LYS A 62 15.79 -3.06 -11.06
N ALA A 63 14.56 -2.54 -11.14
CA ALA A 63 13.44 -3.00 -10.32
C ALA A 63 13.15 -4.50 -10.53
N LYS A 64 13.31 -5.00 -11.76
CA LYS A 64 13.20 -6.43 -12.09
C LYS A 64 14.39 -7.26 -11.59
N ALA A 65 15.56 -6.66 -11.38
CA ALA A 65 16.78 -7.35 -10.98
C ALA A 65 16.97 -7.46 -9.46
N VAL A 66 16.36 -6.56 -8.68
CA VAL A 66 16.44 -6.59 -7.21
C VAL A 66 15.44 -7.57 -6.58
N ASP A 67 15.66 -7.86 -5.30
CA ASP A 67 14.79 -8.72 -4.48
C ASP A 67 13.53 -7.97 -4.04
N ALA A 68 13.63 -6.67 -3.77
CA ALA A 68 12.47 -5.84 -3.44
C ALA A 68 12.66 -4.35 -3.81
N VAL A 69 11.54 -3.65 -4.01
CA VAL A 69 11.50 -2.21 -4.30
C VAL A 69 10.84 -1.47 -3.14
N LEU A 70 11.43 -0.37 -2.69
CA LEU A 70 10.77 0.63 -1.83
C LEU A 70 10.44 1.85 -2.68
N LEU A 71 9.20 2.35 -2.60
CA LEU A 71 8.80 3.59 -3.26
C LEU A 71 8.26 4.58 -2.23
N GLY A 72 8.70 5.83 -2.32
CA GLY A 72 8.27 6.90 -1.41
C GLY A 72 6.90 7.44 -1.79
N ALA A 73 6.87 8.37 -2.74
CA ALA A 73 5.61 8.88 -3.31
C ALA A 73 5.83 9.41 -4.73
N VAL A 74 4.77 9.56 -5.52
CA VAL A 74 4.83 10.20 -6.84
C VAL A 74 3.72 11.24 -6.98
N GLY A 75 3.97 12.28 -7.77
CA GLY A 75 2.99 13.31 -8.12
C GLY A 75 3.27 14.68 -7.51
N GLY A 76 2.63 15.71 -8.06
CA GLY A 76 2.70 17.08 -7.57
C GLY A 76 2.18 18.12 -8.59
N PRO A 77 1.74 19.31 -8.14
CA PRO A 77 1.11 20.32 -8.98
C PRO A 77 1.92 20.76 -10.19
N LYS A 78 3.26 20.66 -10.10
CA LYS A 78 4.18 20.99 -11.19
C LYS A 78 3.89 20.22 -12.49
N TRP A 79 3.33 19.02 -12.38
CA TRP A 79 3.13 18.10 -13.52
C TRP A 79 1.65 17.88 -13.87
N ASP A 80 0.72 18.66 -13.30
CA ASP A 80 -0.73 18.46 -13.48
C ASP A 80 -1.20 18.71 -14.92
N ASP A 81 -0.59 19.68 -15.60
CA ASP A 81 -0.90 20.07 -16.98
C ASP A 81 -0.24 19.16 -18.03
N LEU A 82 0.55 18.18 -17.60
CA LEU A 82 1.16 17.24 -18.53
C LEU A 82 0.12 16.32 -19.18
N PRO A 83 0.36 15.87 -20.43
CA PRO A 83 -0.45 14.84 -21.06
C PRO A 83 -0.59 13.59 -20.18
N PHE A 84 -1.76 12.94 -20.25
CA PHE A 84 -2.13 11.83 -19.36
C PHE A 84 -1.12 10.67 -19.36
N ASP A 85 -0.46 10.43 -20.49
CA ASP A 85 0.51 9.35 -20.71
C ASP A 85 1.90 9.61 -20.09
N VAL A 86 2.21 10.86 -19.74
CA VAL A 86 3.51 11.25 -19.16
C VAL A 86 3.40 11.81 -17.74
N LYS A 87 2.25 11.67 -17.07
CA LYS A 87 2.09 12.07 -15.67
C LYS A 87 2.94 11.21 -14.70
N PRO A 88 3.36 11.74 -13.54
CA PRO A 88 4.16 11.00 -12.56
C PRO A 88 3.60 9.62 -12.17
N GLU A 89 2.28 9.51 -12.00
CA GLU A 89 1.58 8.29 -11.60
C GLU A 89 1.72 7.17 -12.65
N ARG A 90 2.02 7.53 -13.91
CA ARG A 90 2.28 6.55 -14.98
C ARG A 90 3.55 5.75 -14.71
N GLY A 91 4.53 6.31 -14.00
CA GLY A 91 5.73 5.59 -13.58
C GLY A 91 5.40 4.46 -12.60
N LEU A 92 4.60 4.78 -11.58
CA LEU A 92 4.12 3.80 -10.59
C LEU A 92 3.28 2.69 -11.24
N LEU A 93 2.31 3.07 -12.09
CA LEU A 93 1.47 2.08 -12.80
C LEU A 93 2.30 1.20 -13.74
N ARG A 94 3.32 1.76 -14.39
CA ARG A 94 4.25 0.99 -15.23
C ARG A 94 5.06 0.00 -14.40
N LEU A 95 5.64 0.41 -13.27
CA LEU A 95 6.38 -0.48 -12.37
C LEU A 95 5.51 -1.64 -11.90
N ARG A 96 4.30 -1.36 -11.37
CA ARG A 96 3.36 -2.40 -10.91
C ARG A 96 3.03 -3.40 -12.01
N LYS A 97 2.75 -2.94 -13.23
CA LYS A 97 2.44 -3.80 -14.38
C LYS A 97 3.65 -4.62 -14.85
N GLU A 98 4.79 -3.99 -15.05
CA GLU A 98 6.01 -4.61 -15.58
C GLU A 98 6.63 -5.63 -14.60
N LEU A 99 6.42 -5.44 -13.30
CA LEU A 99 6.82 -6.38 -12.25
C LEU A 99 5.76 -7.45 -11.96
N GLY A 100 4.57 -7.36 -12.59
CA GLY A 100 3.47 -8.30 -12.39
C GLY A 100 2.87 -8.28 -10.98
N LEU A 101 2.86 -7.13 -10.32
CA LEU A 101 2.48 -6.99 -8.90
C LEU A 101 0.96 -6.91 -8.73
N PHE A 102 0.26 -8.03 -8.90
CA PHE A 102 -1.21 -8.06 -8.92
C PHE A 102 -1.87 -7.98 -7.54
N ALA A 103 -1.18 -8.39 -6.46
CA ALA A 103 -1.75 -8.47 -5.13
C ALA A 103 -1.32 -7.29 -4.25
N ASN A 104 -2.20 -6.31 -4.04
CA ASN A 104 -1.93 -5.20 -3.13
C ASN A 104 -2.53 -5.43 -1.75
N LEU A 105 -1.67 -5.53 -0.74
CA LEU A 105 -2.02 -5.69 0.66
C LEU A 105 -1.96 -4.31 1.34
N ARG A 106 -3.06 -3.89 1.95
CA ARG A 106 -3.19 -2.65 2.73
C ARG A 106 -3.79 -2.98 4.10
N PRO A 107 -2.95 -3.21 5.13
CA PRO A 107 -3.44 -3.41 6.50
C PRO A 107 -3.94 -2.09 7.08
N ALA A 108 -5.20 -2.07 7.53
CA ALA A 108 -5.79 -1.00 8.30
C ALA A 108 -5.86 -1.45 9.77
N MET A 109 -4.85 -1.04 10.53
CA MET A 109 -4.69 -1.36 11.95
C MET A 109 -4.76 -0.10 12.80
N VAL A 110 -5.46 -0.16 13.93
CA VAL A 110 -5.51 0.94 14.91
C VAL A 110 -4.58 0.60 16.06
N PHE A 111 -3.52 1.38 16.23
CA PHE A 111 -2.70 1.34 17.44
C PHE A 111 -3.51 1.91 18.62
N ASP A 112 -3.41 1.30 19.80
CA ASP A 112 -4.11 1.75 21.01
C ASP A 112 -3.85 3.24 21.29
N ALA A 113 -2.61 3.67 21.09
CA ALA A 113 -2.16 5.06 21.23
C ALA A 113 -2.82 6.06 20.25
N LEU A 114 -3.46 5.56 19.19
CA LEU A 114 -4.06 6.34 18.10
C LEU A 114 -5.58 6.15 18.01
N VAL A 115 -6.22 5.41 18.92
CA VAL A 115 -7.69 5.23 18.93
C VAL A 115 -8.42 6.59 18.92
N SER A 116 -7.90 7.58 19.66
CA SER A 116 -8.47 8.93 19.72
C SER A 116 -8.17 9.82 18.50
N ALA A 117 -7.28 9.38 17.59
CA ALA A 117 -7.02 10.06 16.33
C ALA A 117 -8.08 9.75 15.27
N SER A 118 -8.82 8.65 15.43
CA SER A 118 -9.96 8.33 14.56
C SER A 118 -11.10 9.33 14.71
N SER A 119 -11.76 9.62 13.60
CA SER A 119 -13.01 10.39 13.59
C SER A 119 -14.23 9.57 14.04
N LEU A 120 -14.07 8.25 14.13
CA LEU A 120 -15.09 7.34 14.65
C LEU A 120 -15.02 7.23 16.17
N LYS A 121 -16.13 6.75 16.77
CA LYS A 121 -16.16 6.48 18.20
C LYS A 121 -15.13 5.40 18.56
N PRO A 122 -14.39 5.54 19.68
CA PRO A 122 -13.37 4.59 20.09
C PRO A 122 -13.80 3.12 20.07
N ASP A 123 -15.01 2.81 20.55
CA ASP A 123 -15.55 1.45 20.62
C ASP A 123 -15.69 0.77 19.25
N LEU A 124 -15.79 1.55 18.16
CA LEU A 124 -15.87 1.03 16.79
C LEU A 124 -14.50 0.64 16.23
N VAL A 125 -13.43 1.31 16.63
CA VAL A 125 -12.09 1.23 16.00
C VAL A 125 -11.00 0.68 16.92
N GLU A 126 -11.22 0.65 18.22
CA GLU A 126 -10.30 0.00 19.17
C GLU A 126 -10.17 -1.49 18.84
N GLY A 127 -8.92 -1.94 18.68
CA GLY A 127 -8.57 -3.30 18.27
C GLY A 127 -8.88 -3.62 16.79
N LEU A 128 -9.04 -2.60 15.94
CA LEU A 128 -9.27 -2.81 14.51
C LEU A 128 -8.02 -3.36 13.84
N ASP A 129 -8.18 -4.47 13.11
CA ASP A 129 -7.15 -5.11 12.28
C ASP A 129 -7.81 -5.72 11.04
N ILE A 130 -7.87 -4.96 9.95
CA ILE A 130 -8.42 -5.40 8.66
C ILE A 130 -7.29 -5.47 7.64
N MET A 131 -7.25 -6.54 6.84
CA MET A 131 -6.43 -6.62 5.63
C MET A 131 -7.29 -6.35 4.39
N ILE A 132 -6.98 -5.31 3.63
CA ILE A 132 -7.59 -5.10 2.30
C ILE A 132 -6.63 -5.62 1.24
N LEU A 133 -7.11 -6.60 0.48
CA LEU A 133 -6.46 -7.19 -0.66
C LEU A 133 -7.11 -6.68 -1.95
N ARG A 134 -6.39 -5.83 -2.66
CA ARG A 134 -6.80 -5.20 -3.91
C ARG A 134 -6.09 -5.86 -5.09
N GLU A 135 -6.84 -6.24 -6.13
CA GLU A 135 -6.24 -6.55 -7.44
C GLU A 135 -5.65 -5.26 -8.03
N LEU A 136 -4.39 -5.28 -8.47
CA LEU A 136 -3.64 -4.05 -8.76
C LEU A 136 -3.28 -3.84 -10.24
N THR A 137 -3.44 -4.86 -11.09
CA THR A 137 -2.88 -4.87 -12.46
C THR A 137 -3.91 -5.01 -13.58
N GLY A 138 -5.19 -5.18 -13.25
CA GLY A 138 -6.32 -5.31 -14.17
C GLY A 138 -7.43 -4.29 -13.92
N GLY A 139 -8.64 -4.61 -14.39
CA GLY A 139 -9.83 -3.78 -14.24
C GLY A 139 -9.79 -2.47 -15.03
N VAL A 140 -10.67 -1.52 -14.68
CA VAL A 140 -10.86 -0.23 -15.36
C VAL A 140 -9.59 0.63 -15.44
N TYR A 141 -8.62 0.37 -14.55
CA TYR A 141 -7.33 1.04 -14.53
C TYR A 141 -6.47 0.72 -15.76
N PHE A 142 -6.60 -0.48 -16.32
CA PHE A 142 -5.78 -0.98 -17.43
C PHE A 142 -6.60 -1.45 -18.63
N GLY A 143 -7.92 -1.59 -18.50
CA GLY A 143 -8.79 -2.09 -19.54
C GLY A 143 -8.89 -1.17 -20.76
N GLU A 144 -9.03 -1.82 -21.91
CA GLU A 144 -9.20 -1.21 -23.23
C GLU A 144 -10.54 -1.69 -23.84
N PRO A 145 -11.19 -0.89 -24.71
CA PRO A 145 -10.77 0.43 -25.17
C PRO A 145 -10.97 1.54 -24.13
N ARG A 146 -10.11 2.57 -24.16
CA ARG A 146 -10.23 3.77 -23.31
C ARG A 146 -9.97 5.07 -24.08
N GLY A 147 -10.43 6.19 -23.52
CA GLY A 147 -10.07 7.53 -24.00
C GLY A 147 -11.26 8.46 -24.16
N ILE A 148 -11.02 9.62 -24.78
CA ILE A 148 -12.03 10.62 -25.08
C ILE A 148 -12.09 10.86 -26.58
N THR A 149 -13.25 10.70 -27.19
CA THR A 149 -13.49 10.89 -28.63
C THR A 149 -14.51 12.00 -28.87
N GLU A 150 -14.27 12.85 -29.87
CA GLU A 150 -15.29 13.79 -30.38
C GLU A 150 -16.31 13.04 -31.24
N LEU A 151 -17.59 13.37 -31.08
CA LEU A 151 -18.69 12.70 -31.80
C LEU A 151 -19.15 13.47 -33.05
N GLY A 152 -18.49 14.57 -33.40
CA GLY A 152 -18.78 15.38 -34.59
C GLY A 152 -20.01 16.29 -34.50
N ASN A 153 -20.79 16.20 -33.42
CA ASN A 153 -21.95 17.06 -33.11
C ASN A 153 -21.64 18.09 -32.00
N GLY A 154 -20.36 18.30 -31.68
CA GLY A 154 -19.91 19.10 -30.53
C GLY A 154 -19.92 18.35 -29.19
N GLU A 155 -20.38 17.10 -29.14
CA GLU A 155 -20.29 16.26 -27.95
C GLU A 155 -18.97 15.47 -27.90
N ARG A 156 -18.56 15.14 -26.67
CA ARG A 156 -17.39 14.31 -26.38
C ARG A 156 -17.85 13.07 -25.61
N ARG A 157 -17.29 11.91 -25.93
CA ARG A 157 -17.52 10.66 -25.22
C ARG A 157 -16.24 10.22 -24.53
N GLY A 158 -16.29 10.02 -23.22
CA GLY A 158 -15.25 9.34 -22.45
C GLY A 158 -15.61 7.87 -22.26
N ILE A 159 -14.66 6.96 -22.44
CA ILE A 159 -14.84 5.53 -22.18
C ILE A 159 -13.67 4.99 -21.36
N ASN A 160 -13.98 4.04 -20.48
CA ASN A 160 -13.04 3.16 -19.80
C ASN A 160 -13.71 1.78 -19.67
N THR A 161 -12.92 0.72 -19.74
CA THR A 161 -13.45 -0.66 -19.74
C THR A 161 -13.07 -1.39 -18.46
N GLN A 162 -14.07 -1.78 -17.66
CA GLN A 162 -13.88 -2.72 -16.56
C GLN A 162 -13.86 -4.14 -17.11
N VAL A 163 -12.71 -4.80 -17.09
CA VAL A 163 -12.52 -6.16 -17.60
C VAL A 163 -11.63 -6.96 -16.66
N TYR A 164 -11.97 -8.24 -16.49
CA TYR A 164 -11.15 -9.25 -15.82
C TYR A 164 -11.32 -10.58 -16.52
N ASP A 165 -10.20 -11.29 -16.68
CA ASP A 165 -10.21 -12.69 -17.05
C ASP A 165 -10.24 -13.58 -15.79
N THR A 166 -10.75 -14.81 -15.94
CA THR A 166 -10.83 -15.80 -14.85
C THR A 166 -9.51 -15.97 -14.11
N HIS A 167 -8.39 -16.05 -14.82
CA HIS A 167 -7.07 -16.27 -14.21
C HIS A 167 -6.65 -15.11 -13.28
N GLU A 168 -7.06 -13.87 -13.58
CA GLU A 168 -6.76 -12.68 -12.78
C GLU A 168 -7.53 -12.69 -11.46
N ILE A 169 -8.80 -13.10 -11.51
CA ILE A 169 -9.66 -13.24 -10.32
C ILE A 169 -9.17 -14.41 -9.45
N VAL A 170 -8.83 -15.54 -10.07
CA VAL A 170 -8.38 -16.73 -9.34
C VAL A 170 -7.05 -16.47 -8.63
N ARG A 171 -6.06 -15.81 -9.26
CA ARG A 171 -4.77 -15.54 -8.61
C ARG A 171 -4.91 -14.63 -7.38
N ILE A 172 -5.73 -13.57 -7.46
CA ILE A 172 -5.95 -12.68 -6.30
C ILE A 172 -6.83 -13.35 -5.23
N GLY A 173 -7.81 -14.15 -5.66
CA GLY A 173 -8.64 -14.95 -4.76
C GLY A 173 -7.81 -15.92 -3.92
N ARG A 174 -6.84 -16.64 -4.53
CA ARG A 174 -5.94 -17.56 -3.82
C ARG A 174 -5.16 -16.85 -2.72
N VAL A 175 -4.58 -15.69 -3.05
CA VAL A 175 -3.90 -14.84 -2.06
C VAL A 175 -4.85 -14.43 -0.94
N GLY A 176 -6.10 -14.07 -1.26
CA GLY A 176 -7.11 -13.70 -0.26
C GLY A 176 -7.43 -14.82 0.72
N PHE A 177 -7.65 -16.04 0.22
CA PHE A 177 -7.89 -17.21 1.06
C PHE A 177 -6.67 -17.58 1.90
N GLU A 178 -5.47 -17.59 1.32
CA GLU A 178 -4.22 -17.90 2.03
C GLU A 178 -3.90 -16.87 3.13
N LEU A 179 -4.20 -15.59 2.89
CA LEU A 179 -4.10 -14.55 3.92
C LEU A 179 -5.12 -14.77 5.04
N ALA A 180 -6.37 -15.07 4.70
CA ALA A 180 -7.41 -15.34 5.70
C ALA A 180 -7.06 -16.56 6.56
N GLN A 181 -6.49 -17.63 5.99
CA GLN A 181 -6.04 -18.82 6.74
C GLN A 181 -5.01 -18.50 7.83
N LYS A 182 -4.16 -17.49 7.59
CA LYS A 182 -3.13 -17.03 8.54
C LYS A 182 -3.65 -15.99 9.54
N ARG A 183 -4.93 -15.61 9.44
CA ARG A 183 -5.58 -14.58 10.25
C ARG A 183 -6.85 -15.13 10.92
N GLY A 184 -7.93 -14.36 10.94
CA GLY A 184 -9.21 -14.72 11.54
C GLY A 184 -10.05 -15.72 10.75
N LYS A 185 -9.51 -16.29 9.66
CA LYS A 185 -10.18 -17.26 8.78
C LYS A 185 -11.49 -16.75 8.19
N LYS A 186 -11.59 -15.45 7.93
CA LYS A 186 -12.76 -14.83 7.28
C LYS A 186 -12.33 -14.02 6.05
N LEU A 187 -12.95 -14.33 4.92
CA LEU A 187 -12.76 -13.62 3.67
C LEU A 187 -14.07 -12.98 3.22
N CYS A 188 -14.09 -11.65 3.07
CA CYS A 188 -15.19 -10.93 2.46
C CYS A 188 -14.82 -10.54 1.03
N SER A 189 -15.49 -11.14 0.04
CA SER A 189 -15.33 -10.78 -1.37
C SER A 189 -16.27 -9.63 -1.72
N VAL A 190 -15.70 -8.52 -2.18
CA VAL A 190 -16.42 -7.27 -2.43
C VAL A 190 -16.42 -6.92 -3.91
N GLU A 191 -17.60 -6.71 -4.49
CA GLU A 191 -17.78 -6.46 -5.93
C GLU A 191 -19.15 -5.80 -6.22
N LYS A 192 -19.63 -5.78 -7.49
CA LYS A 192 -20.91 -5.15 -7.88
C LYS A 192 -21.77 -5.99 -8.85
N ALA A 193 -22.02 -7.26 -8.54
CA ALA A 193 -22.65 -8.28 -9.39
C ALA A 193 -24.13 -8.02 -9.65
N ASN A 194 -24.77 -7.13 -8.89
CA ASN A 194 -26.14 -6.71 -9.17
C ASN A 194 -26.24 -5.71 -10.33
N VAL A 195 -25.11 -5.21 -10.84
CA VAL A 195 -25.05 -4.24 -11.95
C VAL A 195 -24.03 -4.63 -13.02
N MET A 196 -22.88 -5.20 -12.63
CA MET A 196 -21.73 -5.39 -13.51
C MET A 196 -21.50 -6.88 -13.80
N GLU A 197 -21.45 -7.28 -15.06
CA GLU A 197 -21.13 -8.66 -15.47
C GLU A 197 -19.72 -9.07 -15.04
N SER A 198 -18.76 -8.14 -15.02
CA SER A 198 -17.44 -8.39 -14.44
C SER A 198 -17.49 -8.68 -12.94
N GLY A 199 -18.44 -8.08 -12.21
CA GLY A 199 -18.74 -8.42 -10.81
C GLY A 199 -19.40 -9.80 -10.68
N VAL A 200 -20.29 -10.17 -11.61
CA VAL A 200 -20.88 -11.53 -11.66
C VAL A 200 -19.78 -12.58 -11.81
N LEU A 201 -18.90 -12.42 -12.81
CA LEU A 201 -17.77 -13.32 -13.03
C LEU A 201 -16.85 -13.38 -11.79
N TRP A 202 -16.53 -12.22 -11.20
CA TRP A 202 -15.75 -12.16 -9.96
C TRP A 202 -16.36 -13.02 -8.85
N ARG A 203 -17.64 -12.82 -8.56
CA ARG A 203 -18.36 -13.56 -7.52
C ARG A 203 -18.37 -15.06 -7.81
N GLU A 204 -18.62 -15.47 -9.05
CA GLU A 204 -18.62 -16.87 -9.45
C GLU A 204 -17.25 -17.54 -9.24
N GLU A 205 -16.17 -16.91 -9.70
CA GLU A 205 -14.83 -17.50 -9.59
C GLU A 205 -14.32 -17.56 -8.14
N ILE A 206 -14.57 -16.52 -7.33
CA ILE A 206 -14.24 -16.57 -5.90
C ILE A 206 -15.06 -17.66 -5.17
N THR A 207 -16.35 -17.81 -5.50
CA THR A 207 -17.21 -18.86 -4.93
C THR A 207 -16.70 -20.26 -5.31
N LYS A 208 -16.29 -20.46 -6.57
CA LYS A 208 -15.72 -21.73 -7.02
C LYS A 208 -14.44 -22.05 -6.26
N LEU A 209 -13.55 -21.05 -6.10
CA LEU A 209 -12.27 -21.19 -5.43
C LEU A 209 -12.41 -21.53 -3.95
N ALA A 210 -13.47 -21.06 -3.27
CA ALA A 210 -13.72 -21.35 -1.86
C ALA A 210 -13.75 -22.85 -1.52
N LYS A 211 -14.05 -23.72 -2.50
CA LYS A 211 -14.05 -25.18 -2.33
C LYS A 211 -12.66 -25.74 -2.00
N ASP A 212 -11.60 -25.04 -2.41
CA ASP A 212 -10.21 -25.40 -2.13
C ASP A 212 -9.78 -24.97 -0.71
N TYR A 213 -10.57 -24.12 -0.04
CA TYR A 213 -10.26 -23.51 1.26
C TYR A 213 -11.43 -23.69 2.27
N PRO A 214 -11.78 -24.94 2.63
CA PRO A 214 -12.97 -25.23 3.44
C PRO A 214 -12.91 -24.70 4.88
N ASP A 215 -11.73 -24.29 5.36
CA ASP A 215 -11.52 -23.73 6.70
C ASP A 215 -11.66 -22.19 6.76
N VAL A 216 -11.88 -21.52 5.61
CA VAL A 216 -12.11 -20.08 5.54
C VAL A 216 -13.60 -19.80 5.32
N GLU A 217 -14.17 -18.97 6.19
CA GLU A 217 -15.53 -18.46 6.03
C GLU A 217 -15.56 -17.41 4.90
N LEU A 218 -16.15 -17.76 3.76
CA LEU A 218 -16.40 -16.83 2.66
C LEU A 218 -17.74 -16.10 2.84
N SER A 219 -17.71 -14.78 2.71
CA SER A 219 -18.89 -13.93 2.54
C SER A 219 -18.77 -13.07 1.28
N HIS A 220 -19.90 -12.60 0.76
CA HIS A 220 -19.94 -11.64 -0.34
C HIS A 220 -20.66 -10.37 0.08
N MET A 221 -20.16 -9.22 -0.39
CA MET A 221 -20.77 -7.93 -0.11
C MET A 221 -20.68 -7.03 -1.35
N TYR A 222 -21.70 -6.19 -1.58
CA TYR A 222 -21.59 -5.17 -2.61
C TYR A 222 -20.69 -4.03 -2.16
N ALA A 223 -19.92 -3.43 -3.08
CA ALA A 223 -18.93 -2.40 -2.77
C ALA A 223 -19.51 -1.18 -2.02
N ASP A 224 -20.71 -0.74 -2.37
CA ASP A 224 -21.43 0.33 -1.67
C ASP A 224 -21.82 -0.06 -0.24
N ASN A 225 -22.34 -1.28 -0.02
CA ASN A 225 -22.61 -1.76 1.33
C ASN A 225 -21.30 -1.93 2.12
N CYS A 226 -20.21 -2.39 1.50
CA CYS A 226 -18.91 -2.49 2.15
C CYS A 226 -18.42 -1.13 2.65
N ALA A 227 -18.55 -0.08 1.84
CA ALA A 227 -18.23 1.29 2.27
C ALA A 227 -19.06 1.70 3.50
N MET A 228 -20.36 1.37 3.54
CA MET A 228 -21.20 1.63 4.72
C MET A 228 -20.75 0.80 5.93
N GLN A 229 -20.40 -0.47 5.74
CA GLN A 229 -20.00 -1.39 6.82
C GLN A 229 -18.64 -1.03 7.43
N LEU A 230 -17.70 -0.51 6.63
CA LEU A 230 -16.44 0.03 7.12
C LEU A 230 -16.66 1.18 8.12
N VAL A 231 -17.71 1.99 7.96
CA VAL A 231 -18.06 3.04 8.92
C VAL A 231 -18.89 2.49 10.08
N ARG A 232 -19.85 1.60 9.79
CA ARG A 232 -20.85 1.15 10.76
C ARG A 232 -20.32 0.13 11.76
N GLN A 233 -19.57 -0.86 11.29
CA GLN A 233 -19.08 -1.98 12.09
C GLN A 233 -17.81 -2.56 11.44
N PRO A 234 -16.69 -1.82 11.42
CA PRO A 234 -15.49 -2.23 10.69
C PRO A 234 -14.87 -3.53 11.23
N LYS A 235 -14.96 -3.77 12.55
CA LYS A 235 -14.44 -4.99 13.22
C LYS A 235 -15.12 -6.31 12.80
N GLN A 236 -16.12 -6.27 11.90
CA GLN A 236 -16.66 -7.50 11.30
C GLN A 236 -15.72 -8.12 10.27
N PHE A 237 -14.81 -7.32 9.70
CA PHE A 237 -13.92 -7.75 8.63
C PHE A 237 -12.59 -8.28 9.19
N ASP A 238 -12.06 -9.30 8.53
CA ASP A 238 -10.69 -9.81 8.71
C ASP A 238 -9.90 -9.53 7.43
N VAL A 239 -10.22 -10.25 6.33
CA VAL A 239 -9.68 -9.99 5.00
C VAL A 239 -10.79 -9.57 4.06
N ILE A 240 -10.61 -8.46 3.36
CA ILE A 240 -11.45 -8.03 2.23
C ILE A 240 -10.67 -8.28 0.94
N VAL A 241 -11.27 -8.97 -0.03
CA VAL A 241 -10.70 -9.12 -1.38
C VAL A 241 -11.61 -8.45 -2.41
N THR A 242 -11.03 -7.63 -3.28
CA THR A 242 -11.80 -6.84 -4.24
C THR A 242 -10.98 -6.43 -5.46
N ASP A 243 -11.67 -5.87 -6.45
CA ASP A 243 -11.07 -5.41 -7.69
C ASP A 243 -10.24 -4.13 -7.50
N ASN A 244 -9.57 -3.70 -8.57
CA ASN A 244 -8.72 -2.52 -8.57
C ASN A 244 -9.42 -1.21 -8.17
N LEU A 245 -10.60 -0.90 -8.71
CA LEU A 245 -11.28 0.37 -8.45
C LEU A 245 -11.92 0.38 -7.05
N PHE A 246 -12.60 -0.69 -6.67
CA PHE A 246 -13.22 -0.77 -5.36
C PHE A 246 -12.16 -0.91 -4.26
N GLY A 247 -11.09 -1.65 -4.52
CA GLY A 247 -9.97 -1.77 -3.59
C GLY A 247 -9.29 -0.44 -3.31
N ASP A 248 -9.13 0.40 -4.33
CA ASP A 248 -8.66 1.77 -4.19
C ASP A 248 -9.51 2.56 -3.18
N LEU A 249 -10.81 2.70 -3.49
CA LEU A 249 -11.74 3.49 -2.68
C LEU A 249 -11.94 2.94 -1.27
N LEU A 250 -12.09 1.62 -1.13
CA LEU A 250 -12.35 0.99 0.16
C LEU A 250 -11.11 0.99 1.05
N SER A 251 -9.91 0.86 0.48
CA SER A 251 -8.68 0.94 1.26
C SER A 251 -8.38 2.36 1.75
N ASP A 252 -8.67 3.38 0.94
CA ASP A 252 -8.58 4.78 1.37
C ASP A 252 -9.69 5.15 2.39
N CYS A 253 -10.84 4.46 2.36
CA CYS A 253 -11.84 4.58 3.42
C CYS A 253 -11.37 3.93 4.72
N ALA A 254 -10.88 2.68 4.65
CA ALA A 254 -10.37 1.94 5.80
C ALA A 254 -9.17 2.64 6.44
N ALA A 255 -8.36 3.29 5.62
CA ALA A 255 -7.29 4.15 6.03
C ALA A 255 -7.71 5.19 7.06
N MET A 256 -8.79 5.92 6.74
CA MET A 256 -9.29 7.01 7.57
C MET A 256 -9.94 6.51 8.87
N LEU A 257 -10.33 5.23 8.94
CA LEU A 257 -10.80 4.62 10.18
C LEU A 257 -9.68 4.61 11.24
N THR A 258 -8.42 4.50 10.81
CA THR A 258 -7.25 4.49 11.69
C THR A 258 -6.87 5.87 12.23
N GLY A 259 -7.44 6.94 11.67
CA GLY A 259 -7.21 8.33 12.06
C GLY A 259 -6.20 9.08 11.21
N SER A 260 -5.28 8.40 10.51
CA SER A 260 -4.37 9.06 9.58
C SER A 260 -3.93 8.16 8.43
N LEU A 261 -3.96 8.71 7.21
CA LEU A 261 -3.32 8.12 6.03
C LEU A 261 -1.81 7.92 6.23
N GLY A 262 -1.18 8.74 7.09
CA GLY A 262 0.26 8.69 7.41
C GLY A 262 0.73 7.44 8.15
N MET A 263 -0.20 6.54 8.51
CA MET A 263 0.09 5.29 9.24
C MET A 263 0.00 4.02 8.40
N LEU A 264 -0.35 4.12 7.11
CA LEU A 264 -0.74 2.95 6.34
C LEU A 264 0.36 2.51 5.39
N PRO A 265 1.03 1.39 5.71
CA PRO A 265 1.92 0.77 4.77
C PRO A 265 1.15 0.04 3.69
N SER A 266 1.82 -0.31 2.61
CA SER A 266 1.30 -1.26 1.65
C SER A 266 2.39 -2.13 1.03
N ALA A 267 1.98 -3.30 0.56
CA ALA A 267 2.81 -4.18 -0.25
C ALA A 267 2.08 -4.52 -1.55
N SER A 268 2.76 -4.47 -2.67
CA SER A 268 2.31 -4.97 -3.97
C SER A 268 3.16 -6.18 -4.32
N LEU A 269 2.55 -7.34 -4.37
CA LEU A 269 3.21 -8.63 -4.53
C LEU A 269 2.87 -9.24 -5.89
N GLY A 270 3.88 -9.79 -6.56
CA GLY A 270 3.72 -10.61 -7.75
C GLY A 270 3.48 -12.09 -7.42
N GLU A 271 3.43 -12.91 -8.46
CA GLU A 271 3.35 -14.37 -8.30
C GLU A 271 4.63 -14.89 -7.64
N ALA A 272 4.47 -15.90 -6.79
CA ALA A 272 5.61 -16.64 -6.26
C ALA A 272 6.16 -17.57 -7.34
N ASP A 273 7.47 -17.57 -7.52
CA ASP A 273 8.16 -18.57 -8.31
C ASP A 273 8.24 -19.92 -7.58
N ALA A 274 8.86 -20.91 -8.23
CA ALA A 274 9.00 -22.25 -7.68
C ALA A 274 9.81 -22.32 -6.37
N ALA A 275 10.63 -21.30 -6.09
CA ALA A 275 11.40 -21.17 -4.85
C ALA A 275 10.64 -20.36 -3.77
N GLY A 276 9.41 -19.91 -4.05
CA GLY A 276 8.61 -19.08 -3.15
C GLY A 276 8.97 -17.60 -3.19
N GLN A 277 9.96 -17.20 -3.99
CA GLN A 277 10.36 -15.81 -4.15
C GLN A 277 9.38 -15.10 -5.08
N ARG A 278 9.15 -13.81 -4.83
CA ARG A 278 8.23 -13.01 -5.64
C ARG A 278 8.77 -11.62 -5.83
N LYS A 279 8.42 -11.00 -6.96
CA LYS A 279 8.62 -9.55 -7.11
C LYS A 279 7.72 -8.81 -6.13
N ALA A 280 8.26 -7.76 -5.53
CA ALA A 280 7.56 -7.00 -4.51
C ALA A 280 7.94 -5.52 -4.57
N LEU A 281 6.94 -4.66 -4.36
CA LEU A 281 7.10 -3.22 -4.16
C LEU A 281 6.37 -2.84 -2.86
N TYR A 282 7.01 -2.03 -2.05
CA TYR A 282 6.48 -1.56 -0.77
C TYR A 282 6.45 -0.04 -0.77
N GLU A 283 5.30 0.52 -0.42
CA GLU A 283 5.07 1.97 -0.46
C GLU A 283 4.02 2.37 0.57
N PRO A 284 4.13 3.58 1.16
CA PRO A 284 3.06 4.13 1.96
C PRO A 284 1.85 4.45 1.08
N VAL A 285 0.65 4.42 1.65
CA VAL A 285 -0.57 4.76 0.91
C VAL A 285 -0.71 6.28 0.69
N HIS A 286 -0.11 7.10 1.55
CA HIS A 286 -0.20 8.54 1.44
C HIS A 286 0.45 9.08 0.16
N GLY A 287 -0.08 10.19 -0.37
CA GLY A 287 0.51 10.87 -1.54
C GLY A 287 1.82 11.62 -1.22
N SER A 288 2.29 12.41 -2.20
CA SER A 288 3.55 13.15 -2.10
C SER A 288 3.51 14.40 -1.21
N ALA A 289 2.32 14.84 -0.76
CA ALA A 289 2.14 16.00 0.13
C ALA A 289 3.05 17.21 -0.21
N PRO A 290 2.95 17.74 -1.44
CA PRO A 290 3.89 18.74 -1.96
C PRO A 290 3.85 20.07 -1.20
N ASP A 291 2.76 20.34 -0.49
CA ASP A 291 2.57 21.50 0.38
C ASP A 291 3.45 21.46 1.64
N ILE A 292 3.92 20.28 2.06
CA ILE A 292 4.80 20.11 3.23
C ILE A 292 6.20 19.59 2.90
N ALA A 293 6.49 19.32 1.63
CA ALA A 293 7.79 18.86 1.16
C ALA A 293 8.92 19.81 1.57
N GLY A 294 10.02 19.25 2.06
CA GLY A 294 11.22 19.95 2.53
C GLY A 294 11.08 20.67 3.87
N LYS A 295 9.95 20.52 4.57
CA LYS A 295 9.70 21.21 5.85
C LYS A 295 10.03 20.36 7.08
N GLY A 296 10.38 19.08 6.91
CA GLY A 296 10.69 18.18 8.04
C GLY A 296 9.48 17.87 8.94
N ILE A 297 8.26 17.98 8.40
CA ILE A 297 7.01 17.72 9.13
C ILE A 297 6.21 16.54 8.57
N ALA A 298 6.75 15.83 7.58
CA ALA A 298 6.19 14.60 7.05
C ALA A 298 6.17 13.50 8.13
N ASN A 299 5.16 12.63 8.08
CA ASN A 299 5.11 11.45 8.95
C ASN A 299 5.85 10.28 8.28
N PRO A 300 6.96 9.77 8.84
CA PRO A 300 7.70 8.67 8.22
C PRO A 300 7.11 7.28 8.55
N LEU A 301 6.10 7.18 9.42
CA LEU A 301 5.64 5.91 9.98
C LEU A 301 5.10 4.93 8.94
N ALA A 302 4.26 5.37 8.00
CA ALA A 302 3.77 4.50 6.92
C ALA A 302 4.91 3.93 6.05
N MET A 303 5.93 4.74 5.75
CA MET A 303 7.09 4.31 4.96
C MET A 303 7.94 3.30 5.75
N ILE A 304 8.16 3.54 7.05
CA ILE A 304 8.88 2.61 7.94
C ILE A 304 8.09 1.31 8.14
N LEU A 305 6.77 1.36 8.28
CA LEU A 305 5.92 0.16 8.34
C LEU A 305 5.91 -0.59 6.99
N SER A 306 6.08 0.11 5.87
CA SER A 306 6.25 -0.54 4.55
C SER A 306 7.57 -1.30 4.48
N PHE A 307 8.63 -0.77 5.11
CA PHE A 307 9.87 -1.51 5.32
C PHE A 307 9.68 -2.71 6.27
N ALA A 308 8.88 -2.61 7.32
CA ALA A 308 8.51 -3.77 8.16
C ALA A 308 7.78 -4.85 7.34
N MET A 309 6.87 -4.46 6.44
CA MET A 309 6.24 -5.39 5.49
C MET A 309 7.28 -6.02 4.56
N MET A 310 8.30 -5.28 4.10
CA MET A 310 9.39 -5.84 3.29
C MET A 310 10.19 -6.92 4.03
N LEU A 311 10.59 -6.64 5.28
CA LEU A 311 11.26 -7.63 6.13
C LEU A 311 10.44 -8.92 6.22
N ARG A 312 9.13 -8.78 6.44
CA ARG A 312 8.20 -9.92 6.58
C ARG A 312 7.95 -10.69 5.29
N TYR A 313 7.65 -10.00 4.19
CA TYR A 313 7.10 -10.63 2.98
C TYR A 313 8.14 -10.91 1.89
N SER A 314 9.29 -10.22 1.91
CA SER A 314 10.36 -10.43 0.93
C SER A 314 11.59 -11.11 1.53
N PHE A 315 11.91 -10.84 2.80
CA PHE A 315 13.16 -11.33 3.41
C PHE A 315 12.96 -12.41 4.46
N ASP A 316 11.72 -12.83 4.72
CA ASP A 316 11.38 -13.87 5.71
C ASP A 316 11.91 -13.57 7.12
N GLU A 317 11.87 -12.29 7.51
CA GLU A 317 12.32 -11.77 8.81
C GLU A 317 11.12 -11.26 9.65
N PRO A 318 10.15 -12.11 10.02
CA PRO A 318 8.94 -11.68 10.72
C PRO A 318 9.22 -11.17 12.15
N GLU A 319 10.25 -11.67 12.81
CA GLU A 319 10.64 -11.23 14.16
C GLU A 319 11.18 -9.79 14.16
N GLU A 320 11.94 -9.44 13.12
CA GLU A 320 12.54 -8.13 12.94
C GLU A 320 11.49 -7.09 12.50
N ALA A 321 10.55 -7.51 11.66
CA ALA A 321 9.36 -6.72 11.35
C ALA A 321 8.55 -6.40 12.63
N GLN A 322 8.31 -7.40 13.48
CA GLN A 322 7.60 -7.23 14.75
C GLN A 322 8.39 -6.36 15.75
N LEU A 323 9.72 -6.45 15.76
CA LEU A 323 10.56 -5.58 16.57
C LEU A 323 10.36 -4.10 16.16
N LEU A 324 10.38 -3.81 14.86
CA LEU A 324 10.16 -2.47 14.32
C LEU A 324 8.75 -1.94 14.62
N GLU A 325 7.72 -2.77 14.44
CA GLU A 325 6.33 -2.42 14.77
C GLU A 325 6.15 -2.08 16.25
N ARG A 326 6.74 -2.88 17.16
CA ARG A 326 6.71 -2.62 18.61
C ARG A 326 7.49 -1.35 18.99
N ALA A 327 8.59 -1.04 18.31
CA ALA A 327 9.32 0.19 18.54
C ALA A 327 8.46 1.41 18.19
N ILE A 328 7.75 1.37 17.05
CA ILE A 328 6.78 2.41 16.66
C ILE A 328 5.68 2.53 17.72
N GLU A 329 5.10 1.41 18.15
CA GLU A 329 4.08 1.40 19.19
C GLU A 329 4.55 2.06 20.50
N ARG A 330 5.79 1.78 20.94
CA ARG A 330 6.39 2.43 22.12
C ARG A 330 6.58 3.93 21.94
N VAL A 331 7.02 4.40 20.78
CA VAL A 331 7.11 5.83 20.46
C VAL A 331 5.73 6.50 20.56
N LEU A 332 4.71 5.85 19.98
CA LEU A 332 3.35 6.37 20.03
C LEU A 332 2.78 6.35 21.47
N ASN A 333 3.08 5.34 22.27
CA ASN A 333 2.68 5.27 23.68
C ASN A 333 3.34 6.35 24.55
N LYS A 334 4.50 6.89 24.14
CA LYS A 334 5.14 8.06 24.78
C LYS A 334 4.48 9.40 24.42
N GLY A 335 3.43 9.38 23.62
CA GLY A 335 2.71 10.59 23.21
C GLY A 335 3.43 11.43 22.15
N LEU A 336 4.45 10.87 21.49
CA LEU A 336 5.18 11.54 20.42
C LEU A 336 4.41 11.44 19.10
N ARG A 337 4.18 12.56 18.41
CA ARG A 337 3.33 12.63 17.21
C ARG A 337 3.94 13.57 16.17
N THR A 338 3.88 13.20 14.89
CA THR A 338 4.00 14.16 13.79
C THR A 338 2.72 14.98 13.65
N GLY A 339 2.77 16.07 12.89
CA GLY A 339 1.65 17.04 12.82
C GLY A 339 0.29 16.43 12.44
N ASP A 340 0.28 15.42 11.57
CA ASP A 340 -0.92 14.71 11.11
C ASP A 340 -1.57 13.84 12.19
N LEU A 341 -0.84 13.44 13.23
CA LEU A 341 -1.33 12.60 14.32
C LEU A 341 -1.57 13.39 15.62
N MET A 342 -1.47 14.72 15.57
CA MET A 342 -1.56 15.55 16.76
C MET A 342 -2.95 15.51 17.39
N SER A 343 -2.97 15.32 18.71
CA SER A 343 -4.17 15.41 19.54
C SER A 343 -3.83 16.09 20.88
N PRO A 344 -4.83 16.59 21.62
CA PRO A 344 -4.59 17.25 22.91
C PRO A 344 -3.80 16.38 23.88
N GLY A 345 -2.75 16.95 24.49
CA GLY A 345 -1.89 16.25 25.44
C GLY A 345 -0.74 15.46 24.80
N MET A 346 -0.62 15.44 23.48
CA MET A 346 0.52 14.85 22.76
C MET A 346 1.65 15.88 22.54
N THR A 347 2.85 15.38 22.25
CA THR A 347 4.03 16.18 21.92
C THR A 347 4.30 16.12 20.43
N GLN A 348 4.25 17.27 19.76
CA GLN A 348 4.57 17.37 18.35
C GLN A 348 6.08 17.24 18.12
N ILE A 349 6.48 16.41 17.16
CA ILE A 349 7.86 16.20 16.74
C ILE A 349 7.96 16.22 15.20
N SER A 350 9.16 16.51 14.71
CA SER A 350 9.53 16.49 13.29
C SER A 350 9.66 15.07 12.73
N THR A 351 9.78 14.96 11.40
CA THR A 351 10.09 13.72 10.68
C THR A 351 11.34 13.04 11.24
N GLN A 352 12.40 13.82 11.43
CA GLN A 352 13.71 13.32 11.87
C GLN A 352 13.68 12.88 13.34
N GLU A 353 12.98 13.62 14.21
CA GLU A 353 12.79 13.27 15.61
C GLU A 353 11.94 12.00 15.76
N MET A 354 10.96 11.77 14.89
CA MET A 354 10.17 10.54 14.88
C MET A 354 11.05 9.34 14.55
N GLY A 355 11.83 9.41 13.47
CA GLY A 355 12.77 8.34 13.14
C GLY A 355 13.84 8.13 14.22
N GLN A 356 14.38 9.22 14.78
CA GLN A 356 15.32 9.12 15.91
C GLN A 356 14.70 8.42 17.13
N SER A 357 13.43 8.73 17.45
CA SER A 357 12.73 8.11 18.57
C SER A 357 12.53 6.61 18.36
N ILE A 358 12.24 6.18 17.12
CA ILE A 358 12.14 4.76 16.77
C ILE A 358 13.47 4.05 16.96
N LEU A 359 14.58 4.64 16.50
CA LEU A 359 15.92 4.08 16.71
C LEU A 359 16.29 3.93 18.19
N VAL A 360 15.86 4.89 19.03
CA VAL A 360 16.05 4.82 20.49
C VAL A 360 15.25 3.66 21.09
N GLU A 361 13.98 3.48 20.70
CA GLU A 361 13.18 2.36 21.18
C GLU A 361 13.73 1.01 20.72
N LEU A 362 14.15 0.91 19.45
CA LEU A 362 14.80 -0.28 18.92
C LEU A 362 16.05 -0.64 19.74
N ALA A 363 16.91 0.32 20.07
CA ALA A 363 18.09 0.09 20.89
C ALA A 363 17.77 -0.33 22.34
N ALA A 364 16.66 0.16 22.90
CA ALA A 364 16.21 -0.18 24.24
C ALA A 364 15.51 -1.56 24.33
N MET A 365 15.18 -2.16 23.18
CA MET A 365 14.53 -3.48 23.07
C MET A 365 15.51 -4.63 22.79
N GLN A 366 16.82 -4.35 22.79
CA GLN A 366 17.87 -5.34 22.57
C GLN A 366 18.10 -6.27 23.75
#